data_AF-A0A843KQH1-F1
#
_entry.id   AF-A0A843KQH1-F1
#
_cell.length_a   1.000
_cell.length_b   1.000
_cell.length_c   1.000
_cell.angle_alpha   90.00
_cell.angle_beta   90.00
_cell.angle_gamma   90.00
#
_symmetry.space_group_name_H-M   'P 1'
#
loop_
_entity.id
_entity.type
_entity.pdbx_description
1 polymer ?
#
loop_
_entity_poly.entity_id
_entity_poly.type
_entity_poly.pdbx_seq_one_letter_code
_entity_poly.pdbx_strand_id
1 'polypeptide(L)' 'MISPEDLFLALEANGIRRFAGVPDSLLKDLCAFITDNVPEDAHVITANEGNAIALASGWYLGTGEPALVYM' A
#
# COMPACT_ATOMS: atom_id res chain seq x y z
N MET A 1 -12.80 13.18 8.01
CA MET A 1 -12.21 12.12 7.17
C MET A 1 -10.73 12.47 7.02
N ILE A 2 -9.81 11.52 7.19
CA ILE A 2 -8.36 11.76 7.09
C ILE A 2 -8.01 11.93 5.60
N SER A 3 -7.11 12.86 5.25
CA SER A 3 -6.69 13.03 3.85
C SER A 3 -5.73 11.92 3.42
N PRO A 4 -5.65 11.56 2.12
CA PRO A 4 -4.66 10.60 1.62
C PRO A 4 -3.22 10.98 1.95
N GLU A 5 -2.91 12.27 1.89
CA GLU A 5 -1.59 12.81 2.21
C GLU A 5 -1.23 12.61 3.68
N ASP A 6 -2.14 12.97 4.61
CA ASP A 6 -1.89 12.78 6.04
C ASP A 6 -1.68 11.31 6.40
N LEU A 7 -2.47 10.42 5.79
CA LEU A 7 -2.31 8.98 5.96
C LEU A 7 -0.97 8.50 5.38
N PHE A 8 -0.62 8.93 4.17
CA PHE A 8 0.63 8.57 3.52
C PHE A 8 1.85 8.99 4.34
N LEU A 9 1.89 10.23 4.81
CA LEU A 9 2.97 10.75 5.66
C LEU A 9 3.06 9.99 6.98
N ALA A 10 1.93 9.62 7.58
CA ALA A 10 1.92 8.80 8.79
C ALA A 10 2.48 7.40 8.55
N LEU A 11 2.19 6.78 7.41
CA LEU A 11 2.71 5.47 7.03
C LEU A 11 4.22 5.52 6.76
N GLU A 12 4.67 6.52 6.01
CA GLU A 12 6.08 6.72 5.69
C GLU A 12 6.90 6.95 6.97
N ALA A 13 6.40 7.77 7.91
CA ALA A 13 7.03 8.01 9.20
C ALA A 13 7.16 6.73 10.06
N ASN A 14 6.33 5.73 9.82
CA ASN A 14 6.39 4.42 10.47
C ASN A 14 7.14 3.35 9.63
N GLY A 15 7.85 3.76 8.58
CA GLY A 15 8.67 2.87 7.75
C GLY A 15 7.89 2.01 6.77
N ILE A 16 6.61 2.31 6.53
CA ILE A 16 5.79 1.60 5.56
C ILE A 16 5.95 2.28 4.20
N ARG A 17 6.68 1.61 3.30
CA ARG A 17 7.04 2.16 1.97
C ARG A 17 6.57 1.28 0.80
N ARG A 18 5.95 0.14 1.09
CA ARG A 18 5.43 -0.81 0.11
C ARG A 18 3.93 -0.94 0.29
N PHE A 19 3.21 -1.05 -0.83
CA PHE A 19 1.76 -1.02 -0.89
C PHE A 19 1.27 -2.13 -1.81
N ALA A 20 0.29 -2.90 -1.35
CA ALA A 20 -0.39 -3.89 -2.17
C ALA A 20 -1.90 -3.86 -1.90
N GLY A 21 -2.73 -4.11 -2.91
CA GLY A 21 -4.16 -4.14 -2.67
C GLY A 21 -5.02 -4.32 -3.90
N VAL A 22 -6.33 -4.23 -3.68
CA VAL A 22 -7.37 -4.26 -4.72
C VAL A 22 -8.10 -2.92 -4.70
N PRO A 23 -8.21 -2.19 -5.82
CA PRO A 23 -8.86 -0.88 -5.84
C PRO A 23 -10.35 -0.98 -5.53
N ASP A 24 -10.85 -0.07 -4.68
CA ASP A 24 -12.27 0.14 -4.42
C ASP A 24 -12.65 1.61 -4.63
N SER A 25 -13.93 1.86 -4.92
CA SER A 25 -14.47 3.21 -5.12
C SER A 25 -14.25 4.15 -3.91
N LEU A 26 -14.26 3.62 -2.69
CA LEU A 26 -13.99 4.35 -1.45
C LEU A 26 -12.51 4.62 -1.24
N LEU A 27 -11.64 3.82 -1.85
CA LEU A 27 -10.19 3.90 -1.73
C LEU A 27 -9.52 4.61 -2.93
N LYS A 28 -10.29 5.05 -3.92
CA LYS A 28 -9.76 5.62 -5.18
C LYS A 28 -8.77 6.76 -4.96
N ASP A 29 -9.05 7.66 -4.01
CA ASP A 29 -8.23 8.85 -3.76
C ASP A 29 -6.91 8.46 -3.07
N LEU A 30 -6.96 7.46 -2.18
CA LEU A 30 -5.76 6.87 -1.57
C LEU A 30 -4.91 6.12 -2.62
N CYS A 31 -5.55 5.31 -3.46
CA CYS A 31 -4.85 4.54 -4.50
C CYS A 31 -4.14 5.47 -5.48
N ALA A 32 -4.83 6.50 -5.97
CA ALA A 32 -4.24 7.50 -6.87
C ALA A 32 -3.08 8.24 -6.19
N PHE A 33 -3.26 8.67 -4.93
CA PHE A 33 -2.20 9.33 -4.19
C PHE A 33 -0.96 8.44 -4.02
N ILE A 34 -1.13 7.17 -3.67
CA ILE A 34 -0.01 6.23 -3.55
C ILE A 34 0.68 6.07 -4.91
N THR A 35 -0.06 5.77 -5.98
CA THR A 35 0.51 5.60 -7.34
C THR A 35 1.34 6.78 -7.79
N ASP A 36 0.91 8.02 -7.49
CA ASP A 36 1.62 9.23 -7.91
C ASP A 36 2.87 9.56 -7.06
N ASN A 37 2.98 9.01 -5.85
CA ASN A 37 4.00 9.39 -4.86
C ASN A 37 5.02 8.29 -4.55
N VAL A 38 4.91 7.10 -5.14
CA VAL A 38 5.86 6.00 -4.92
C VAL A 38 6.40 5.44 -6.23
N PRO A 39 7.60 4.82 -6.22
CA PRO A 39 8.11 4.08 -7.37
C PRO A 39 7.14 2.99 -7.84
N GLU A 40 7.12 2.69 -9.13
CA GLU A 40 6.20 1.70 -9.73
C GLU A 40 6.31 0.30 -9.08
N ASP A 41 7.49 -0.09 -8.60
CA ASP A 41 7.70 -1.37 -7.91
C ASP A 41 7.25 -1.37 -6.45
N ALA A 42 6.91 -0.20 -5.89
CA ALA A 42 6.49 -0.04 -4.50
C ALA A 42 4.96 -0.10 -4.31
N HIS A 43 4.17 -0.04 -5.39
CA HIS A 43 2.71 -0.15 -5.34
C HIS A 43 2.20 -1.23 -6.31
N VAL A 44 1.76 -2.36 -5.77
CA VAL A 44 1.31 -3.51 -6.58
C VAL A 44 -0.20 -3.68 -6.48
N ILE A 45 -0.89 -3.44 -7.59
CA ILE A 45 -2.29 -3.82 -7.74
C ILE A 45 -2.38 -5.34 -7.91
N THR A 46 -3.08 -6.00 -7.00
CA THR A 46 -3.21 -7.46 -7.00
C THR A 46 -4.57 -7.90 -7.53
N ALA A 47 -4.65 -9.16 -7.98
CA ALA A 47 -5.88 -9.71 -8.53
C ALA A 47 -6.99 -9.97 -7.50
N ASN A 48 -6.63 -10.10 -6.21
CA ASN A 48 -7.55 -10.30 -5.09
C ASN A 48 -6.84 -10.01 -3.75
N GLU A 49 -7.62 -9.92 -2.68
CA GLU A 49 -7.19 -9.60 -1.31
C GLU A 49 -6.20 -10.63 -0.75
N GLY A 50 -6.41 -11.92 -1.08
CA GLY A 50 -5.51 -12.99 -0.67
C GLY A 50 -4.10 -12.83 -1.26
N ASN A 51 -4.02 -12.43 -2.53
CA ASN A 51 -2.75 -12.13 -3.19
C ASN A 51 -2.08 -10.89 -2.57
N ALA A 52 -2.84 -9.86 -2.20
CA ALA A 52 -2.31 -8.68 -1.52
C ALA A 52 -1.66 -9.04 -0.17
N ILE A 53 -2.35 -9.84 0.64
CA ILE A 53 -1.85 -10.32 1.93
C ILE A 53 -0.60 -11.20 1.75
N ALA A 54 -0.63 -12.13 0.79
CA ALA A 54 0.50 -13.02 0.52
C ALA A 54 1.75 -12.24 0.08
N LEU A 55 1.57 -11.24 -0.78
CA LEU A 55 2.66 -10.38 -1.26
C LEU A 55 3.27 -9.57 -0.11
N ALA A 56 2.43 -8.89 0.68
CA ALA A 56 2.89 -8.13 1.84
C ALA A 56 3.61 -9.00 2.88
N SER A 57 3.09 -10.22 3.11
CA SER A 57 3.73 -11.20 3.99
C SER A 57 5.10 -11.62 3.45
N GLY A 58 5.19 -11.90 2.14
CA GLY A 58 6.44 -12.24 1.47
C GLY A 58 7.48 -11.12 1.54
N TRP A 59 7.07 -9.86 1.33
CA TRP A 59 7.95 -8.70 1.54
C TRP A 59 8.47 -8.64 2.96
N TYR A 60 7.59 -8.70 3.97
CA TYR A 60 8.02 -8.64 5.37
C TYR A 60 8.99 -9.78 5.73
N LEU A 61 8.72 -11.01 5.29
CA LEU A 61 9.61 -12.14 5.53
C LEU A 61 10.98 -11.97 4.83
N GLY A 62 11.02 -11.33 3.66
CA GLY A 62 12.24 -11.12 2.89
C GLY A 62 13.07 -9.92 3.34
N THR A 63 12.43 -8.86 3.86
CA THR A 63 13.10 -7.57 4.14
C THR A 63 13.06 -7.16 5.62
N GLY A 64 12.12 -7.69 6.40
CA GLY A 64 11.79 -7.20 7.75
C GLY A 64 11.01 -5.88 7.75
N GLU A 65 10.67 -5.33 6.57
CA GLU A 65 9.93 -4.07 6.43
C GLU A 65 8.44 -4.36 6.20
N PRO A 66 7.53 -3.77 6.99
CA PRO A 66 6.10 -3.96 6.79
C PRO A 66 5.60 -3.27 5.52
N ALA A 67 4.58 -3.85 4.90
CA ALA A 67 3.86 -3.26 3.78
C ALA A 67 2.41 -2.98 4.15
N LEU A 68 1.83 -1.92 3.59
CA LEU A 68 0.42 -1.64 3.73
C LEU A 68 -0.38 -2.51 2.75
N VAL A 69 -1.44 -3.13 3.27
CA VAL A 69 -2.47 -3.77 2.45
C VAL A 69 -3.76 -2.97 2.52
N TYR A 70 -4.36 -2.67 1.36
CA TYR A 70 -5.70 -2.09 1.27
C TYR A 70 -6.63 -3.01 0.47
N MET A 71 -7.90 -3.01 0.86
CA MET A 71 -9.00 -3.80 0.29
C MET A 71 -10.34 -3.25 0.77
#